data_AF-A0A918QEG9-F1
#
_entry.id   AF-A0A918QEG9-F1
#
_cell.length_a   1.000
_cell.length_b   1.000
_cell.length_c   1.000
_cell.angle_alpha   90.00
_cell.angle_beta   90.00
_cell.angle_gamma   90.00
#
_symmetry.space_group_name_H-M   'P 1'
#
loop_
_entity.id
_entity.type
_entity.pdbx_description
1 polymer ?
#
loop_
_entity_poly.entity_id
_entity_poly.type
_entity_poly.pdbx_seq_one_letter_code
_entity_poly.pdbx_strand_id
1 'polypeptide(L)'
;MSGNGFDFALEEVEGANIMAQSMTIAVKSAGAVTAAGKGGTKTPDIKPDQAPFAVVDAKPKPQKPSLYRVLILNDDYTPMEFVVYVLERFFNKSREDATRVMLHVHQTGVGVCGVFTYEVAETKVAQVVDMARRHQHPLQCTMEKD
;
A
#
# COMPACT_ATOMS: atom_id res chain seq x y z
N MET A 1 -45.52 -2.83 12.13
CA MET A 1 -45.52 -3.13 10.68
C MET A 1 -44.87 -1.94 10.00
N SER A 2 -43.67 -1.96 9.44
CA SER A 2 -42.75 -3.04 9.07
C SER A 2 -41.38 -2.35 8.92
N GLY A 3 -40.35 -2.73 9.67
CA GLY A 3 -39.30 -3.57 9.11
C GLY A 3 -38.05 -2.74 8.78
N ASN A 4 -37.28 -2.39 9.82
CA ASN A 4 -35.85 -2.13 9.66
C ASN A 4 -35.21 -3.45 9.18
N GLY A 5 -34.55 -3.41 8.04
CA GLY A 5 -33.93 -4.59 7.44
C GLY A 5 -32.97 -4.19 6.33
N PHE A 6 -31.95 -3.39 6.66
CA PHE A 6 -30.71 -3.36 5.88
C PHE A 6 -29.71 -4.30 6.58
N ASP A 7 -30.05 -5.58 6.52
CA ASP A 7 -29.13 -6.68 6.76
C ASP A 7 -28.47 -6.97 5.41
N PHE A 8 -27.36 -6.28 5.12
CA PHE A 8 -26.53 -6.60 3.96
C PHE A 8 -25.36 -7.40 4.50
N ALA A 9 -25.53 -8.72 4.40
CA ALA A 9 -24.63 -9.74 4.87
C ALA A 9 -23.16 -9.42 4.56
N LEU A 10 -22.34 -9.62 5.59
CA LEU A 10 -20.95 -10.00 5.47
C LEU A 10 -20.89 -11.26 4.59
N GLU A 11 -20.35 -11.14 3.38
CA GLU A 11 -19.86 -12.28 2.62
C GLU A 11 -18.38 -12.05 2.32
N GLU A 12 -17.58 -12.86 3.01
CA GLU A 12 -16.13 -12.93 2.86
C GLU A 12 -15.75 -13.44 1.47
N VAL A 13 -14.72 -12.79 0.92
CA VAL A 13 -13.56 -13.41 0.29
C VAL A 13 -13.83 -14.64 -0.58
N GLU A 14 -14.05 -14.43 -1.87
CA GLU A 14 -13.43 -15.27 -2.90
C GLU A 14 -13.40 -14.57 -4.27
N GLY A 15 -12.25 -14.63 -4.93
CA GLY A 15 -12.16 -14.48 -6.38
C GLY A 15 -11.72 -13.12 -6.92
N ALA A 16 -10.40 -12.92 -7.05
CA ALA A 16 -9.82 -12.27 -8.24
C ALA A 16 -8.30 -12.51 -8.30
N ASN A 17 -7.95 -13.78 -8.51
CA ASN A 17 -6.67 -14.22 -9.06
C ASN A 17 -6.49 -13.67 -10.50
N ILE A 18 -6.13 -12.39 -10.67
CA ILE A 18 -5.83 -11.81 -12.00
C ILE A 18 -4.64 -10.83 -12.08
N MET A 19 -3.84 -10.64 -11.03
CA MET A 19 -2.67 -9.72 -11.08
C MET A 19 -1.32 -10.43 -11.18
N ALA A 20 -1.26 -11.56 -11.91
CA ALA A 20 -0.02 -12.28 -12.14
C ALA A 20 0.26 -12.44 -13.64
N GLN A 21 0.49 -11.32 -14.35
CA GLN A 21 1.21 -11.31 -15.63
C GLN A 21 1.54 -9.87 -16.06
N SER A 22 2.66 -9.34 -15.57
CA SER A 22 3.61 -8.51 -16.33
C SER A 22 4.51 -7.74 -15.38
N MET A 23 5.72 -8.25 -15.17
CA MET A 23 6.98 -7.48 -15.28
C MET A 23 8.15 -8.37 -14.87
N THR A 24 8.77 -8.97 -15.89
CA THR A 24 10.12 -9.55 -15.81
C THR A 24 11.10 -8.53 -16.38
N ILE A 25 11.89 -7.87 -15.53
CA ILE A 25 13.20 -7.24 -15.85
C ILE A 25 14.03 -7.31 -14.54
N ALA A 26 14.80 -8.38 -14.31
CA ALA A 26 16.23 -8.52 -14.62
C ALA A 26 17.18 -7.67 -13.75
N VAL A 27 17.90 -8.34 -12.84
CA VAL A 27 19.35 -8.18 -12.66
C VAL A 27 19.94 -9.47 -12.09
N LYS A 28 20.82 -10.09 -12.88
CA LYS A 28 21.59 -11.31 -12.59
C LYS A 28 23.06 -10.97 -12.83
N SER A 29 23.87 -10.97 -11.77
CA SER A 29 25.35 -11.04 -11.79
C SER A 29 25.81 -11.05 -10.33
N ALA A 30 26.73 -11.87 -9.83
CA ALA A 30 27.68 -12.84 -10.37
C ALA A 30 27.90 -13.89 -9.26
N GLY A 31 28.08 -15.17 -9.55
CA GLY A 31 29.35 -15.70 -10.03
C GLY A 31 30.07 -16.42 -8.87
N ALA A 32 29.77 -17.71 -8.73
CA ALA A 32 30.53 -18.61 -7.87
C ALA A 32 31.94 -18.83 -8.44
N VAL A 33 32.95 -18.86 -7.57
CA VAL A 33 34.26 -19.44 -7.88
C VAL A 33 34.66 -20.43 -6.80
N THR A 34 34.95 -21.64 -7.28
CA THR A 34 35.33 -22.84 -6.55
C THR A 34 36.85 -22.89 -6.31
N ALA A 35 37.21 -23.53 -5.20
CA ALA A 35 38.50 -24.04 -4.72
C ALA A 35 39.76 -24.08 -5.63
N ALA A 36 40.92 -23.80 -5.02
CA ALA A 36 42.17 -24.59 -5.15
C ALA A 36 43.19 -24.17 -4.06
N GLY A 37 43.78 -25.15 -3.37
CA GLY A 37 44.72 -24.92 -2.27
C GLY A 37 46.21 -24.87 -2.64
N LYS A 38 47.07 -24.55 -1.67
CA LYS A 38 48.41 -25.14 -1.50
C LYS A 38 48.96 -24.84 -0.10
N GLY A 39 49.66 -25.85 0.46
CA GLY A 39 50.08 -25.91 1.85
C GLY A 39 51.22 -24.99 2.28
N GLY A 40 51.47 -25.04 3.59
CA GLY A 40 52.57 -24.38 4.27
C GLY A 40 52.48 -24.65 5.77
N THR A 41 53.16 -25.71 6.22
CA THR A 41 53.37 -26.05 7.62
C THR A 41 54.10 -24.92 8.35
N LYS A 42 53.58 -24.54 9.52
CA LYS A 42 54.35 -24.08 10.69
C LYS A 42 53.37 -23.85 11.86
N THR A 43 53.43 -24.74 12.84
CA THR A 43 53.02 -24.46 14.21
C THR A 43 53.84 -23.29 14.75
N PRO A 44 53.24 -22.42 15.59
CA PRO A 44 53.68 -22.45 16.97
C PRO A 44 52.56 -22.23 18.00
N ASP A 45 52.82 -22.84 19.16
CA ASP A 45 52.44 -22.54 20.54
C ASP A 45 51.22 -21.67 20.90
N ILE A 46 50.41 -22.28 21.79
CA ILE A 46 49.21 -21.78 22.44
C ILE A 46 49.53 -20.61 23.40
N LYS A 47 48.74 -19.53 23.33
CA LYS A 47 48.29 -18.74 24.49
C LYS A 47 46.83 -18.29 24.26
N PRO A 48 45.87 -18.64 25.14
CA PRO A 48 44.50 -18.14 25.02
C PRO A 48 44.45 -16.80 25.77
N ASP A 49 44.69 -15.70 25.08
CA ASP A 49 44.40 -14.38 25.63
C ASP A 49 43.26 -13.72 24.85
N GLN A 50 42.37 -13.13 25.60
CA GLN A 50 41.06 -12.64 25.21
C GLN A 50 41.16 -11.59 24.10
N ALA A 51 40.39 -11.80 23.03
CA ALA A 51 39.98 -10.72 22.14
C ALA A 51 38.44 -10.77 22.01
N PRO A 52 37.70 -9.73 22.43
CA PRO A 52 36.27 -9.70 22.22
C PRO A 52 36.02 -9.51 20.72
N PHE A 53 35.39 -10.49 20.08
CA PHE A 53 34.77 -10.31 18.78
C PHE A 53 33.60 -9.34 18.95
N ALA A 54 33.87 -8.05 18.74
CA ALA A 54 32.83 -7.05 18.60
C ALA A 54 32.11 -7.29 17.26
N VAL A 55 31.08 -8.12 17.30
CA VAL A 55 30.08 -8.17 16.23
C VAL A 55 29.34 -6.85 16.30
N VAL A 56 29.67 -5.93 15.39
CA VAL A 56 28.85 -4.74 15.17
C VAL A 56 27.57 -5.19 14.50
N ASP A 57 26.56 -5.50 15.29
CA ASP A 57 25.18 -5.63 14.83
C ASP A 57 24.75 -4.29 14.24
N ALA A 58 24.98 -4.11 12.94
CA ALA A 58 24.43 -3.01 12.17
C ALA A 58 22.91 -3.22 12.12
N LYS A 59 22.21 -2.75 13.16
CA LYS A 59 20.75 -2.68 13.18
C LYS A 59 20.31 -2.04 11.86
N PRO A 60 19.59 -2.76 10.97
CA PRO A 60 19.08 -2.15 9.75
C PRO A 60 18.19 -0.99 10.19
N LYS A 61 18.59 0.24 9.85
CA LYS A 61 17.76 1.41 10.11
C LYS A 61 16.51 1.23 9.25
N PRO A 62 15.32 1.10 9.85
CA PRO A 62 14.10 1.00 9.07
C PRO A 62 13.99 2.28 8.24
N GLN A 63 13.92 2.16 6.91
CA GLN A 63 13.56 3.29 6.07
C GLN A 63 12.16 3.73 6.47
N LYS A 64 11.96 5.03 6.70
CA LYS A 64 10.64 5.58 6.98
C LYS A 64 9.73 5.26 5.77
N PRO A 65 8.54 4.68 5.98
CA PRO A 65 7.64 4.39 4.86
C PRO A 65 7.29 5.70 4.16
N SER A 66 7.34 5.70 2.82
CA SER A 66 6.89 6.84 2.04
C SER A 66 5.38 6.99 2.20
N LEU A 67 4.94 8.21 2.47
CA LEU A 67 3.53 8.55 2.56
C LEU A 67 2.99 8.92 1.18
N TYR A 68 1.73 8.56 0.96
CA TYR A 68 1.00 8.76 -0.28
C TYR A 68 -0.34 9.41 0.03
N ARG A 69 -0.69 10.42 -0.74
CA ARG A 69 -1.98 11.10 -0.69
C ARG A 69 -2.92 10.41 -1.66
N VAL A 70 -4.07 9.97 -1.15
CA VAL A 70 -5.16 9.43 -1.98
C VAL A 70 -6.08 10.56 -2.39
N LEU A 71 -6.36 10.65 -3.68
CA LEU A 71 -7.12 11.73 -4.30
C LEU A 71 -8.34 11.18 -5.03
N ILE A 72 -9.46 11.89 -4.94
CA ILE A 72 -10.62 11.72 -5.82
C ILE A 72 -10.65 12.85 -6.82
N LEU A 73 -10.94 12.52 -8.08
CA LEU A 73 -11.11 13.47 -9.16
C LEU A 73 -12.61 13.68 -9.43
N ASN A 74 -12.97 14.92 -9.71
CA ASN A 74 -14.35 15.29 -10.06
C ASN A 74 -14.73 14.76 -11.46
N ASP A 75 -16.00 14.43 -11.60
CA ASP A 75 -16.64 14.09 -12.86
C ASP A 75 -18.12 14.51 -12.83
N ASP A 76 -18.78 14.57 -13.98
CA ASP A 76 -20.16 15.09 -14.09
C ASP A 76 -21.25 14.03 -13.88
N TYR A 77 -20.90 12.77 -13.62
CA TYR A 77 -21.83 11.64 -13.62
C TYR A 77 -21.93 10.90 -12.28
N THR A 78 -20.92 11.02 -11.42
CA THR A 78 -20.93 10.41 -10.09
C THR A 78 -21.79 11.24 -9.13
N PRO A 79 -22.81 10.67 -8.49
CA PRO A 79 -23.65 11.38 -7.52
C PRO A 79 -22.84 11.88 -6.32
N MET A 80 -23.13 13.08 -5.83
CA MET A 80 -22.49 13.64 -4.61
C MET A 80 -22.62 12.69 -3.40
N GLU A 81 -23.80 12.09 -3.23
CA GLU A 81 -24.07 11.13 -2.15
C GLU A 81 -23.19 9.88 -2.24
N PHE A 82 -22.86 9.43 -3.46
CA PHE A 82 -21.95 8.30 -3.65
C PHE A 82 -20.53 8.64 -3.18
N VAL A 83 -20.04 9.86 -3.49
CA VAL A 83 -18.73 10.34 -3.04
C VAL A 83 -18.68 10.44 -1.52
N VAL A 84 -19.74 10.95 -0.87
CA VAL A 84 -19.82 11.03 0.59
C VAL A 84 -19.79 9.62 1.19
N TYR A 85 -20.58 8.69 0.66
CA TYR A 85 -20.59 7.29 1.11
C TYR A 85 -19.20 6.63 1.00
N VAL A 86 -18.49 6.84 -0.11
CA VAL A 86 -17.12 6.36 -0.30
C VAL A 86 -16.16 6.92 0.77
N LEU A 87 -16.27 8.21 1.06
CA LEU A 87 -15.45 8.89 2.06
C LEU A 87 -15.72 8.39 3.48
N GLU A 88 -16.98 8.11 3.82
CA GLU A 88 -17.36 7.53 5.11
C GLU A 88 -16.87 6.08 5.23
N ARG A 89 -17.11 5.26 4.20
CA ARG A 89 -16.86 3.81 4.22
C ARG A 89 -15.38 3.44 4.18
N PHE A 90 -14.60 4.09 3.31
CA PHE A 90 -13.21 3.69 3.04
C PHE A 90 -12.18 4.60 3.70
N PHE A 91 -12.55 5.85 4.03
CA PHE A 91 -11.62 6.82 4.62
C PHE A 91 -11.98 7.21 6.05
N ASN A 92 -13.02 6.58 6.63
CA ASN A 92 -13.46 6.79 8.00
C ASN A 92 -13.70 8.28 8.33
N LYS A 93 -14.14 9.06 7.34
CA LYS A 93 -14.53 10.46 7.57
C LYS A 93 -15.90 10.50 8.24
N SER A 94 -16.10 11.50 9.10
CA SER A 94 -17.47 11.83 9.53
C SER A 94 -18.28 12.34 8.34
N ARG A 95 -19.61 12.31 8.45
CA ARG A 95 -20.50 12.81 7.41
C ARG A 95 -20.20 14.25 7.03
N GLU A 96 -19.92 15.10 8.02
CA GLU A 96 -19.61 16.51 7.84
C GLU A 96 -18.28 16.70 7.10
N ASP A 97 -17.26 15.95 7.49
CA ASP A 97 -15.94 15.99 6.84
C ASP A 97 -15.99 15.44 5.41
N ALA A 98 -16.73 14.36 5.20
CA ALA A 98 -16.95 13.77 3.88
C ALA A 98 -17.68 14.76 2.96
N THR A 99 -18.72 15.43 3.45
CA THR A 99 -19.46 16.44 2.69
C THR A 99 -18.55 17.62 2.30
N ARG A 100 -17.72 18.09 3.23
CA ARG A 100 -16.76 19.17 2.96
C ARG A 100 -15.73 18.78 1.90
N VAL A 101 -15.18 17.56 1.97
CA VAL A 101 -14.22 17.07 0.98
C VAL A 101 -14.90 16.86 -0.38
N MET A 102 -16.12 16.31 -0.40
CA MET A 102 -16.90 16.14 -1.63
C MET A 102 -17.17 17.49 -2.31
N LEU A 103 -17.62 18.50 -1.56
CA LEU A 103 -17.85 19.84 -2.10
C LEU A 103 -16.56 20.46 -2.63
N HIS A 104 -15.44 20.22 -1.95
CA HIS A 104 -14.13 20.67 -2.43
C HIS A 104 -13.80 20.02 -3.77
N VAL A 105 -13.88 18.68 -3.89
CA VAL A 105 -13.67 17.95 -5.16
C VAL A 105 -14.52 18.55 -6.27
N HIS A 106 -15.81 18.76 -6.02
CA HIS A 106 -16.75 19.30 -7.01
C HIS A 106 -16.34 20.69 -7.53
N GLN A 107 -15.81 21.53 -6.65
CA GLN A 107 -15.45 22.92 -6.98
C GLN A 107 -14.04 23.06 -7.58
N THR A 108 -13.08 22.26 -7.11
CA THR A 108 -11.67 22.39 -7.49
C THR A 108 -11.20 21.35 -8.50
N GLY A 109 -12.02 20.32 -8.76
CA GLY A 109 -11.73 19.22 -9.66
C GLY A 109 -10.96 18.05 -9.01
N VAL A 110 -10.34 18.27 -7.85
CA VAL A 110 -9.57 17.24 -7.13
C VAL A 110 -9.60 17.47 -5.63
N GLY A 111 -9.66 16.41 -4.85
CA GLY A 111 -9.65 16.51 -3.39
C GLY A 111 -8.92 15.35 -2.73
N VAL A 112 -8.27 15.67 -1.61
CA VAL A 112 -7.51 14.70 -0.81
C VAL A 112 -8.46 13.96 0.13
N CYS A 113 -8.51 12.64 -0.01
CA CYS A 113 -9.28 11.77 0.86
C CYS A 113 -8.52 11.46 2.16
N GLY A 114 -7.20 11.26 2.06
CA GLY A 114 -6.33 11.01 3.21
C GLY A 114 -4.89 10.73 2.80
N VAL A 115 -4.03 10.57 3.81
CA VAL A 115 -2.61 10.25 3.63
C VAL A 115 -2.32 8.92 4.29
N PHE A 116 -1.72 7.99 3.54
CA PHE A 116 -1.50 6.62 3.96
C PHE A 116 -0.12 6.14 3.51
N THR A 117 0.32 4.97 3.98
CA THR A 117 1.46 4.26 3.38
C THR A 117 1.07 3.74 2.00
N TYR A 118 2.06 3.45 1.14
CA TYR A 118 1.82 2.94 -0.22
C TYR A 118 0.83 1.78 -0.27
N GLU A 119 1.06 0.72 0.51
CA GLU A 119 0.22 -0.50 0.49
C GLU A 119 -1.23 -0.22 0.88
N VAL A 120 -1.42 0.66 1.87
CA VAL A 120 -2.76 1.05 2.34
C VAL A 120 -3.45 1.97 1.32
N ALA A 121 -2.71 2.90 0.72
CA ALA A 121 -3.22 3.79 -0.32
C ALA A 121 -3.65 2.99 -1.56
N GLU A 122 -2.81 2.07 -2.05
CA GLU A 122 -3.09 1.20 -3.20
C GLU A 122 -4.36 0.37 -2.99
N THR A 123 -4.47 -0.26 -1.82
CA THR A 123 -5.64 -1.06 -1.45
C THR A 123 -6.91 -0.20 -1.40
N LYS A 124 -6.86 0.99 -0.79
CA LYS A 124 -8.01 1.90 -0.72
C LYS A 124 -8.42 2.41 -2.10
N VAL A 125 -7.46 2.77 -2.96
CA VAL A 125 -7.74 3.20 -4.34
C VAL A 125 -8.47 2.09 -5.09
N ALA A 126 -7.96 0.86 -5.05
CA ALA A 126 -8.59 -0.28 -5.70
C ALA A 126 -10.03 -0.51 -5.20
N GLN A 127 -10.24 -0.50 -3.88
CA GLN A 127 -11.57 -0.65 -3.27
C GLN A 127 -12.57 0.40 -3.75
N VAL A 128 -12.15 1.67 -3.84
CA VAL A 128 -13.01 2.77 -4.29
C VAL A 128 -13.37 2.62 -5.76
N VAL A 129 -12.38 2.32 -6.61
CA VAL A 129 -12.58 2.15 -8.05
C VAL A 129 -13.51 0.96 -8.33
N ASP A 130 -13.32 -0.16 -7.63
CA ASP A 130 -14.19 -1.32 -7.76
C ASP A 130 -15.62 -1.02 -7.32
N MET A 131 -15.79 -0.28 -6.22
CA MET A 131 -17.12 0.12 -5.75
C MET A 131 -17.82 1.04 -6.77
N ALA A 132 -17.10 2.02 -7.32
CA ALA A 132 -17.61 2.92 -8.36
C ALA A 132 -18.04 2.16 -9.62
N ARG A 133 -17.20 1.22 -10.08
CA ARG A 133 -17.52 0.36 -11.23
C ARG A 133 -18.78 -0.48 -11.00
N ARG A 134 -18.93 -1.10 -9.82
CA ARG A 134 -20.13 -1.88 -9.46
C ARG A 134 -21.40 -1.03 -9.47
N HIS A 135 -21.29 0.25 -9.14
CA HIS A 135 -22.40 1.21 -9.14
C HIS A 135 -22.52 1.99 -10.46
N GLN A 136 -21.75 1.62 -11.50
CA GLN A 136 -21.75 2.26 -12.81
C GLN A 136 -21.42 3.76 -12.78
N HIS A 137 -20.52 4.15 -11.88
CA HIS A 137 -20.01 5.52 -11.78
C HIS A 137 -18.59 5.61 -12.36
N PRO A 138 -18.26 6.66 -13.14
CA PRO A 138 -16.92 6.84 -13.72
C PRO A 138 -15.91 7.44 -12.72
N LEU A 139 -16.24 7.47 -11.42
CA LEU A 139 -15.42 8.05 -10.36
C LEU A 139 -13.98 7.57 -10.42
N GLN A 140 -13.05 8.51 -10.50
CA GLN A 140 -11.62 8.23 -10.50
C GLN A 140 -11.02 8.48 -9.12
N CYS A 141 -10.19 7.53 -8.69
CA CYS A 141 -9.43 7.60 -7.46
C CYS A 141 -7.96 7.24 -7.78
N THR A 142 -7.02 8.03 -7.29
CA THR A 142 -5.58 7.84 -7.54
C THR A 142 -4.77 8.13 -6.28
N MET A 143 -3.47 7.85 -6.32
CA MET A 143 -2.53 8.19 -5.25
C MET A 143 -1.27 8.87 -5.80
N GLU A 144 -0.78 9.88 -5.09
CA GLU A 144 0.48 10.55 -5.39
C GLU A 144 1.42 10.48 -4.16
N LYS A 145 2.72 10.53 -4.40
CA LYS A 145 3.70 10.59 -3.31
C LYS A 145 3.64 11.99 -2.68
N ASP A 146 3.58 12.04 -1.35
CA ASP A 146 3.64 13.28 -0.57
C ASP A 146 5.04 13.92 -0.61
#